data_AF-A0A8T3XVA2-F1
#
_entry.id   AF-A0A8T3XVA2-F1
#
_cell.length_a   1.000
_cell.length_b   1.000
_cell.length_c   1.000
_cell.angle_alpha   90.00
_cell.angle_beta   90.00
_cell.angle_gamma   90.00
#
_symmetry.space_group_name_H-M   'P 1'
#
loop_
_entity.id
_entity.type
_entity.pdbx_description
1 polymer ?
#
loop_
_entity_poly.entity_id
_entity_poly.type
_entity_poly.pdbx_seq_one_letter_code
_entity_poly.pdbx_strand_id
1 'polypeptide(L)'
;MVKSKTNSSGKLLILVIVLTVGFSFYLFSENQNHLANVASLSQQLADKSKTIETQNFNIENLNRNLENLNFVLENLKLDIKTKELTITDLSNRLGITETELGELTPVIKNYFAAGVRDKTGVLIPLETKMTKGTGVVSVNIKNVDLQSGAQDSIRIATQVAQDYTGVDLSKKDITVTFVNEEGGLVSLDGPSAGAAITLTIIAGVLNKTTNSKILITGTIEGDGSVGPVGGIKEKAAAAAVSGATIFLVPFGQKVEVGGIEVAEVKKIQEVVNLVLK
;
A
#
# COMPACT_ATOMS: atom_id res chain seq x y z
N MET A 1 -21.67 -92.89 -48.61
CA MET A 1 -21.06 -91.55 -48.35
C MET A 1 -22.16 -90.51 -48.28
N VAL A 2 -22.56 -90.07 -47.08
CA VAL A 2 -23.29 -88.81 -46.91
C VAL A 2 -22.69 -88.12 -45.69
N LYS A 3 -21.72 -87.24 -45.94
CA LYS A 3 -21.16 -86.37 -44.89
C LYS A 3 -22.23 -85.38 -44.48
N SER A 4 -22.67 -85.46 -43.22
CA SER A 4 -23.42 -84.41 -42.54
C SER A 4 -22.62 -83.10 -42.64
N LYS A 5 -23.02 -82.21 -43.55
CA LYS A 5 -22.53 -80.82 -43.63
C LYS A 5 -23.16 -80.09 -42.44
N THR A 6 -22.49 -80.15 -41.31
CA THR A 6 -22.89 -79.50 -40.08
C THR A 6 -23.02 -77.99 -40.27
N ASN A 7 -24.23 -77.50 -40.02
CA ASN A 7 -24.73 -76.15 -39.74
C ASN A 7 -23.68 -75.10 -39.26
N SER A 8 -22.77 -74.69 -40.14
CA SER A 8 -21.72 -73.69 -39.87
C SER A 8 -22.21 -72.26 -40.11
N SER A 9 -23.07 -72.07 -41.11
CA SER A 9 -23.66 -70.77 -41.46
C SER A 9 -24.58 -70.20 -40.36
N GLY A 10 -25.38 -71.06 -39.70
CA GLY A 10 -26.23 -70.63 -38.58
C GLY A 10 -25.44 -70.19 -37.35
N LYS A 11 -24.32 -70.86 -37.05
CA LYS A 11 -23.42 -70.48 -35.95
C LYS A 11 -22.71 -69.15 -36.21
N LEU A 12 -22.30 -68.90 -37.46
CA LEU A 12 -21.68 -67.64 -37.86
C LEU A 12 -22.67 -66.47 -37.74
N LEU A 13 -23.92 -66.67 -38.15
CA LEU A 13 -24.98 -65.66 -38.03
C LEU A 13 -25.25 -65.29 -36.55
N ILE A 14 -25.34 -66.29 -35.67
CA ILE A 14 -25.52 -66.07 -34.22
C ILE A 14 -24.34 -65.29 -33.65
N LEU A 15 -23.10 -65.63 -34.03
CA LEU A 15 -21.90 -64.92 -33.56
C LEU A 15 -21.91 -63.45 -33.98
N VAL A 16 -22.28 -63.16 -35.23
CA VAL A 16 -22.40 -61.78 -35.74
C VAL A 16 -23.46 -61.01 -34.96
N ILE A 17 -24.62 -61.61 -34.68
CA ILE A 17 -25.69 -60.97 -33.88
C ILE A 17 -25.22 -60.68 -32.46
N VAL A 18 -24.53 -61.62 -31.81
CA VAL A 18 -24.03 -61.41 -30.44
C VAL A 18 -22.99 -60.28 -30.40
N LEU A 19 -22.10 -60.21 -31.40
CA LEU A 19 -21.11 -59.15 -31.50
C LEU A 19 -21.74 -57.78 -31.78
N THR A 20 -22.74 -57.70 -32.66
CA THR A 20 -23.41 -56.42 -32.94
C THR A 20 -24.21 -55.95 -31.73
N VAL A 21 -24.96 -56.83 -31.07
CA VAL A 21 -25.71 -56.49 -29.84
C VAL A 21 -24.76 -56.08 -28.71
N GLY A 22 -23.66 -56.81 -28.52
CA GLY A 22 -22.65 -56.48 -27.51
C GLY A 22 -21.96 -55.14 -27.77
N PHE A 23 -21.61 -54.85 -29.03
CA PHE A 23 -21.04 -53.57 -29.43
C PHE A 23 -22.05 -52.42 -29.26
N SER A 24 -23.31 -52.62 -29.64
CA SER A 24 -24.38 -51.65 -29.41
C SER A 24 -24.61 -51.39 -27.91
N PHE A 25 -24.56 -52.42 -27.07
CA PHE A 25 -24.67 -52.27 -25.62
C PHE A 25 -23.48 -51.53 -25.02
N TYR A 26 -22.26 -51.82 -25.48
CA TYR A 26 -21.05 -51.09 -25.08
C TYR A 26 -21.14 -49.62 -25.45
N LEU A 27 -21.51 -49.29 -26.70
CA LEU A 27 -21.72 -47.92 -27.14
C LEU A 27 -22.82 -47.22 -26.35
N PHE A 28 -23.91 -47.93 -26.03
CA PHE A 28 -24.98 -47.39 -25.21
C PHE A 28 -24.49 -47.05 -23.79
N SER A 29 -23.75 -47.97 -23.14
CA SER A 29 -23.19 -47.73 -21.81
C SER A 29 -22.21 -46.56 -21.78
N GLU A 30 -21.33 -46.46 -22.77
CA GLU A 30 -20.35 -45.36 -22.85
C GLU A 30 -21.04 -44.02 -23.10
N ASN A 31 -22.08 -44.00 -23.95
CA ASN A 31 -22.87 -42.80 -24.20
C ASN A 31 -23.61 -42.33 -22.92
N GLN A 32 -24.14 -43.24 -22.11
CA GLN A 32 -24.75 -42.89 -20.81
C GLN A 32 -23.74 -42.29 -19.84
N ASN A 33 -22.50 -42.80 -19.81
CA ASN A 33 -21.42 -42.22 -18.99
C ASN A 33 -21.06 -40.80 -19.44
N HIS A 34 -20.95 -40.57 -20.75
CA HIS A 34 -20.72 -39.22 -21.29
C HIS A 34 -21.86 -38.26 -20.95
N LEU A 35 -23.12 -38.70 -21.05
CA LEU A 35 -24.28 -37.88 -20.68
C LEU A 35 -24.27 -37.51 -19.19
N ALA A 36 -23.90 -38.42 -18.30
CA ALA A 36 -23.76 -38.14 -16.87
C ALA A 36 -22.65 -37.11 -16.57
N ASN A 37 -21.51 -37.22 -17.26
CA ASN A 37 -20.41 -36.26 -17.14
C ASN A 37 -20.81 -34.87 -17.67
N VAL A 38 -21.51 -34.79 -18.79
CA VAL A 38 -22.03 -33.52 -19.33
C VAL A 38 -23.02 -32.87 -18.36
N ALA A 39 -23.90 -33.65 -17.75
CA ALA A 39 -24.85 -33.15 -16.76
C ALA A 39 -24.16 -32.59 -15.52
N SER A 40 -23.14 -33.27 -14.98
CA SER A 40 -22.40 -32.80 -13.81
C SER A 40 -21.58 -31.53 -14.10
N LEU A 41 -20.96 -31.44 -15.28
CA LEU A 41 -20.25 -30.23 -15.72
C LEU A 41 -21.21 -29.05 -15.89
N SER A 42 -22.38 -29.29 -16.48
CA SER A 42 -23.43 -28.28 -16.62
C SER A 42 -23.87 -27.72 -15.27
N GLN A 43 -24.02 -28.59 -14.26
CA GLN A 43 -24.38 -28.15 -12.92
C GLN A 43 -23.27 -27.30 -12.27
N GLN A 44 -22.01 -27.73 -12.38
CA GLN A 44 -20.87 -26.95 -11.86
C GLN A 44 -20.75 -25.57 -12.53
N LEU A 45 -21.04 -25.48 -13.83
CA LEU A 45 -21.07 -24.20 -14.55
C LEU A 45 -22.19 -23.30 -14.04
N ALA A 46 -23.39 -23.84 -13.79
CA ALA A 46 -24.50 -23.09 -13.22
C ALA A 46 -24.15 -22.53 -11.82
N ASP A 47 -23.54 -23.35 -10.95
CA ASP A 47 -23.15 -22.93 -9.60
C ASP A 47 -22.06 -21.84 -9.62
N LYS A 48 -21.09 -21.97 -10.52
CA LYS A 48 -20.07 -20.94 -10.75
C LYS A 48 -20.69 -19.65 -11.28
N SER A 49 -21.63 -19.71 -12.22
CA SER A 49 -22.33 -18.53 -12.74
C SER A 49 -23.03 -17.78 -11.62
N LYS A 50 -23.73 -18.49 -10.73
CA LYS A 50 -24.42 -17.89 -9.58
C LYS A 50 -23.46 -17.21 -8.60
N THR A 51 -22.28 -17.80 -8.39
CA THR A 51 -21.23 -17.20 -7.55
C THR A 51 -20.69 -15.91 -8.16
N ILE A 52 -20.44 -15.90 -9.48
CA ILE A 52 -19.99 -14.71 -10.22
C ILE A 52 -21.04 -13.60 -10.14
N GLU A 53 -22.32 -13.91 -10.33
CA GLU A 53 -23.41 -12.93 -10.20
C GLU A 53 -23.44 -12.30 -8.80
N THR A 54 -23.26 -13.11 -7.75
CA THR A 54 -23.21 -12.61 -6.37
C THR A 54 -22.00 -11.71 -6.14
N GLN A 55 -20.84 -12.07 -6.69
CA GLN A 55 -19.63 -11.25 -6.59
C GLN A 55 -19.76 -9.93 -7.34
N ASN A 56 -20.35 -9.94 -8.53
CA ASN A 56 -20.60 -8.72 -9.32
C ASN A 56 -21.54 -7.76 -8.57
N PHE A 57 -22.61 -8.29 -7.97
CA PHE A 57 -23.51 -7.49 -7.14
C PHE A 57 -22.78 -6.83 -5.96
N ASN A 58 -21.88 -7.56 -5.29
CA ASN A 58 -21.08 -7.01 -4.19
C ASN A 58 -20.12 -5.91 -4.67
N ILE A 59 -19.48 -6.09 -5.82
CA ILE A 59 -18.58 -5.09 -6.43
C ILE A 59 -19.36 -3.83 -6.80
N GLU A 60 -20.54 -3.95 -7.40
CA GLU A 60 -21.41 -2.81 -7.71
C GLU A 60 -21.79 -2.02 -6.47
N ASN A 61 -22.16 -2.71 -5.38
CA ASN A 61 -22.46 -2.03 -4.12
C ASN A 61 -21.25 -1.32 -3.51
N LEU A 62 -20.06 -1.94 -3.57
CA LEU A 62 -18.81 -1.29 -3.11
C LEU A 62 -18.47 -0.06 -3.95
N ASN A 63 -18.63 -0.13 -5.27
CA ASN A 63 -18.40 1.01 -6.17
C ASN A 63 -19.34 2.18 -5.85
N ARG A 64 -20.63 1.91 -5.62
CA ARG A 64 -21.59 2.94 -5.18
C ARG A 64 -21.19 3.58 -3.85
N ASN A 65 -20.69 2.80 -2.90
CA ASN A 65 -20.21 3.33 -1.61
C ASN A 65 -18.98 4.21 -1.79
N LEU A 66 -18.04 3.83 -2.66
CA LEU A 66 -16.87 4.65 -2.99
C LEU A 66 -17.27 5.97 -3.65
N GLU A 67 -18.22 5.97 -4.58
CA GLU A 67 -18.76 7.19 -5.18
C GLU A 67 -19.37 8.13 -4.14
N ASN A 68 -20.17 7.59 -3.22
CA ASN A 68 -20.76 8.37 -2.13
C ASN A 68 -19.67 8.95 -1.21
N LEU A 69 -18.64 8.18 -0.88
CA LEU A 69 -17.54 8.65 -0.03
C LEU A 69 -16.72 9.75 -0.73
N ASN A 70 -16.45 9.59 -2.02
CA ASN A 70 -15.78 10.62 -2.82
C ASN A 70 -16.60 11.91 -2.89
N PHE A 71 -17.93 11.81 -3.01
CA PHE A 71 -18.82 12.97 -2.96
C PHE A 71 -18.75 13.69 -1.60
N VAL A 72 -18.78 12.94 -0.49
CA VAL A 72 -18.62 13.52 0.86
C VAL A 72 -17.24 14.19 1.00
N LEU A 73 -16.18 13.56 0.51
CA LEU A 73 -14.82 14.09 0.56
C LEU A 73 -14.69 15.40 -0.23
N GLU A 74 -15.25 15.49 -1.44
CA GLU A 74 -15.24 16.72 -2.24
C GLU A 74 -16.03 17.86 -1.55
N ASN A 75 -17.17 17.55 -0.92
CA ASN A 75 -17.91 18.54 -0.14
C ASN A 75 -17.11 19.03 1.08
N LEU A 76 -16.43 18.13 1.80
CA LEU A 76 -15.57 18.51 2.93
C LEU A 76 -14.39 19.39 2.49
N LYS A 77 -13.78 19.10 1.32
CA LYS A 77 -12.72 19.95 0.76
C LYS A 77 -13.23 21.36 0.43
N LEU A 78 -14.44 21.47 -0.13
CA LEU A 78 -15.08 22.75 -0.41
C LEU A 78 -15.40 23.51 0.88
N ASP A 79 -15.89 22.84 1.92
CA ASP A 79 -16.15 23.43 3.23
C ASP A 79 -14.87 23.92 3.93
N ILE A 80 -13.76 23.18 3.80
CA ILE A 80 -12.46 23.63 4.31
C ILE A 80 -11.99 24.87 3.56
N LYS A 81 -12.04 24.85 2.22
CA LYS A 81 -11.61 25.99 1.39
C LYS A 81 -12.42 27.26 1.63
N THR A 82 -13.73 27.13 1.84
CA THR A 82 -14.61 28.26 2.18
C THR A 82 -14.32 28.80 3.58
N LYS A 83 -14.03 27.93 4.56
CA LYS A 83 -13.59 28.35 5.89
C LYS A 83 -12.23 29.05 5.87
N GLU A 84 -11.27 28.55 5.09
CA GLU A 84 -9.97 29.21 4.90
C GLU A 84 -10.12 30.61 4.31
N LEU A 85 -10.92 30.75 3.24
CA LEU A 85 -11.23 32.07 2.64
C LEU A 85 -11.88 33.01 3.66
N THR A 86 -12.74 32.49 4.53
CA THR A 86 -13.40 33.27 5.60
C THR A 86 -12.40 33.70 6.67
N ILE A 87 -11.44 32.84 7.04
CA ILE A 87 -10.36 33.18 7.98
C ILE A 87 -9.45 34.26 7.40
N THR A 88 -9.11 34.18 6.11
CA THR A 88 -8.33 35.21 5.41
C THR A 88 -9.06 36.55 5.38
N ASP A 89 -10.37 36.56 5.07
CA ASP A 89 -11.18 37.79 5.08
C ASP A 89 -11.31 38.39 6.49
N LEU A 90 -11.53 37.55 7.52
CA LEU A 90 -11.58 38.00 8.92
C LEU A 90 -10.23 38.57 9.38
N SER A 91 -9.12 37.93 9.02
CA SER A 91 -7.76 38.40 9.35
C SER A 91 -7.48 39.77 8.73
N ASN A 92 -7.85 39.96 7.46
CA ASN A 92 -7.71 41.24 6.76
C ASN A 92 -8.59 42.35 7.38
N ARG A 93 -9.82 42.02 7.81
CA ARG A 93 -10.76 42.98 8.40
C ARG A 93 -10.44 43.37 9.84
N LEU A 94 -9.84 42.46 10.60
CA LEU A 94 -9.48 42.69 12.01
C LEU A 94 -8.09 43.34 12.17
N GLY A 95 -7.34 43.54 11.08
CA GLY A 95 -5.99 44.13 11.14
C GLY A 95 -4.98 43.26 11.89
N ILE A 96 -5.29 41.98 12.09
CA ILE A 96 -4.43 41.01 12.76
C ILE A 96 -3.33 40.65 11.75
N THR A 97 -2.18 41.31 11.86
CA THR A 97 -0.98 40.89 11.14
C THR A 97 -0.59 39.47 11.60
N GLU A 98 -0.09 38.63 10.70
CA GLU A 98 0.34 37.22 10.93
C GLU A 98 1.16 37.00 12.22
N THR A 99 1.73 38.06 12.79
CA THR A 99 2.45 38.10 14.06
C THR A 99 1.64 37.73 15.31
N GLU A 100 0.32 37.91 15.35
CA GLU A 100 -0.53 37.58 16.52
C GLU A 100 -1.24 36.21 16.40
N LEU A 101 -1.29 35.65 15.19
CA LEU A 101 -1.61 34.24 14.94
C LEU A 101 -0.31 33.45 15.11
N GLY A 102 -0.01 33.06 16.36
CA GLY A 102 1.26 32.45 16.78
C GLY A 102 1.94 31.66 15.67
N GLU A 103 3.14 32.13 15.27
CA GLU A 103 3.96 31.67 14.14
C GLU A 103 3.32 30.47 13.39
N LEU A 104 2.69 30.74 12.23
CA LEU A 104 2.28 29.70 11.27
C LEU A 104 3.52 28.94 10.82
N THR A 105 3.94 28.04 11.70
CA THR A 105 5.12 27.22 11.54
C THR A 105 4.70 26.12 10.60
N PRO A 106 5.29 26.07 9.39
CA PRO A 106 4.83 25.16 8.36
C PRO A 106 4.94 23.73 8.90
N VAL A 107 3.80 23.05 8.94
CA VAL A 107 3.75 21.62 9.27
C VAL A 107 4.07 20.87 8.00
N ILE A 108 5.28 20.33 7.92
CA ILE A 108 5.68 19.52 6.77
C ILE A 108 5.15 18.12 6.98
N LYS A 109 4.36 17.64 6.03
CA LYS A 109 3.85 16.26 6.02
C LYS A 109 4.64 15.42 5.04
N ASN A 110 4.92 14.19 5.41
CA ASN A 110 5.41 13.15 4.53
C ASN A 110 4.82 11.80 4.97
N TYR A 111 4.97 10.76 4.16
CA TYR A 111 4.52 9.42 4.52
C TYR A 111 5.72 8.48 4.59
N PHE A 112 5.70 7.64 5.61
CA PHE A 112 6.70 6.60 5.85
C PHE A 112 6.03 5.23 5.75
N ALA A 113 6.68 4.27 5.08
CA ALA A 113 6.21 2.90 5.04
C ALA A 113 6.81 2.07 6.19
N ALA A 114 5.96 1.75 7.18
CA ALA A 114 6.25 0.88 8.31
C ALA A 114 5.91 -0.58 8.02
N GLY A 115 6.52 -1.52 8.74
CA GLY A 115 6.10 -2.92 8.78
C GLY A 115 5.48 -3.25 10.13
N VAL A 116 4.37 -3.97 10.15
CA VAL A 116 3.68 -4.43 11.37
C VAL A 116 4.00 -5.90 11.65
N ARG A 117 3.79 -6.34 12.90
CA ARG A 117 4.09 -7.67 13.47
C ARG A 117 3.45 -8.88 12.74
N ASP A 118 2.63 -8.66 11.71
CA ASP A 118 1.96 -9.70 10.91
C ASP A 118 2.38 -9.74 9.43
N LYS A 119 3.53 -9.13 9.07
CA LYS A 119 4.01 -9.01 7.67
C LYS A 119 3.06 -8.22 6.76
N THR A 120 2.34 -7.27 7.33
CA THR A 120 1.57 -6.28 6.56
C THR A 120 2.30 -4.95 6.65
N GLY A 121 2.54 -4.31 5.50
CA GLY A 121 3.05 -2.94 5.47
C GLY A 121 1.93 -1.95 5.79
N VAL A 122 2.25 -0.90 6.53
CA VAL A 122 1.32 0.19 6.86
C VAL A 122 2.01 1.51 6.58
N LEU A 123 1.29 2.46 5.97
CA LEU A 123 1.79 3.81 5.84
C LEU A 123 1.47 4.62 7.07
N ILE A 124 2.48 5.30 7.59
CA ILE A 124 2.31 6.20 8.74
C ILE A 124 2.63 7.62 8.27
N PRO A 125 1.63 8.52 8.31
CA PRO A 125 1.86 9.95 8.22
C PRO A 125 2.90 10.43 9.24
N LEU A 126 3.84 11.21 8.74
CA LEU A 126 4.90 11.86 9.50
C LEU A 126 4.78 13.36 9.32
N GLU A 127 4.56 14.06 10.43
CA GLU A 127 4.46 15.52 10.45
C GLU A 127 5.63 16.10 11.22
N THR A 128 6.30 17.10 10.68
CA THR A 128 7.34 17.85 11.39
C THR A 128 6.90 19.30 11.53
N LYS A 129 6.91 19.78 12.78
CA LYS A 129 6.73 21.19 13.12
C LYS A 129 8.03 21.72 13.69
N MET A 130 8.42 22.92 13.28
CA MET A 130 9.63 23.58 13.75
C MET A 130 9.27 24.97 14.27
N THR A 131 9.60 25.27 15.52
CA THR A 131 9.34 26.56 16.17
C THR A 131 10.64 27.16 16.71
N LYS A 132 10.68 28.47 16.93
CA LYS A 132 11.80 29.07 17.68
C LYS A 132 11.84 28.48 19.10
N GLY A 133 13.02 28.09 19.57
CA GLY A 133 13.15 27.39 20.84
C GLY A 133 14.59 27.22 21.31
N THR A 134 14.83 26.17 22.10
CA THR A 134 16.13 25.86 22.73
C THR A 134 16.79 24.60 22.18
N GLY A 135 16.33 24.13 21.01
CA GLY A 135 16.91 22.94 20.36
C GLY A 135 16.29 21.63 20.86
N VAL A 136 15.11 21.69 21.48
CA VAL A 136 14.44 20.50 21.99
C VAL A 136 13.83 19.73 20.81
N VAL A 137 14.22 18.47 20.67
CA VAL A 137 13.58 17.55 19.74
C VAL A 137 12.58 16.69 20.52
N SER A 138 11.31 16.85 20.18
CA SER A 138 10.17 16.19 20.81
C SER A 138 9.50 15.25 19.82
N VAL A 139 8.92 14.18 20.36
CA VAL A 139 8.19 13.18 19.57
C VAL A 139 6.78 13.10 20.08
N ASN A 140 5.82 13.22 19.17
CA ASN A 140 4.41 13.04 19.48
C ASN A 140 3.91 11.77 18.77
N ILE A 141 3.19 10.95 19.52
CA ILE A 141 2.61 9.71 19.02
C ILE A 141 1.10 9.75 19.20
N LYS A 142 0.39 9.56 18.09
CA LYS A 142 -1.07 9.39 18.10
C LYS A 142 -1.39 8.00 17.58
N ASN A 143 -1.75 7.10 18.49
CA ASN A 143 -2.04 5.69 18.20
C ASN A 143 -0.86 4.91 17.60
N VAL A 144 0.37 5.28 17.99
CA VAL A 144 1.62 4.64 17.54
C VAL A 144 2.44 4.26 18.77
N ASP A 145 2.96 3.04 18.79
CA ASP A 145 3.90 2.58 19.82
C ASP A 145 5.33 2.69 19.28
N LEU A 146 6.13 3.58 19.88
CA LEU A 146 7.51 3.83 19.47
C LEU A 146 8.48 3.01 20.32
N GLN A 147 9.22 2.13 19.67
CA GLN A 147 10.32 1.43 20.32
C GLN A 147 11.56 2.33 20.48
N SER A 148 12.48 1.96 21.38
CA SER A 148 13.66 2.76 21.74
C SER A 148 14.52 3.21 20.55
N GLY A 149 14.65 2.37 19.51
CA GLY A 149 15.43 2.69 18.30
C GLY A 149 14.90 3.88 17.48
N ALA A 150 13.64 4.30 17.70
CA ALA A 150 13.09 5.47 17.03
C ALA A 150 13.64 6.78 17.60
N GLN A 151 13.94 6.84 18.91
CA GLN A 151 14.52 8.04 19.53
C GLN A 151 15.94 8.31 19.02
N ASP A 152 16.76 7.26 18.88
CA ASP A 152 18.09 7.37 18.28
C ASP A 152 18.02 7.85 16.83
N SER A 153 17.06 7.34 16.06
CA SER A 153 16.86 7.75 14.68
C SER A 153 16.53 9.23 14.55
N ILE A 154 15.73 9.78 15.46
CA ILE A 154 15.35 11.19 15.46
C ILE A 154 16.55 12.08 15.78
N ARG A 155 17.38 11.66 16.75
CA ARG A 155 18.62 12.37 17.08
C ARG A 155 19.59 12.39 15.89
N ILE A 156 19.83 11.24 15.26
CA ILE A 156 20.73 11.14 14.10
C ILE A 156 20.15 11.90 12.92
N ALA A 157 18.84 11.78 12.65
CA ALA A 157 18.17 12.53 11.59
C ALA A 157 18.29 14.04 11.75
N THR A 158 18.19 14.54 12.99
CA THR A 158 18.34 15.98 13.29
C THR A 158 19.78 16.44 13.00
N GLN A 159 20.77 15.66 13.41
CA GLN A 159 22.19 15.93 13.12
C GLN A 159 22.46 15.94 11.61
N VAL A 160 22.01 14.91 10.89
CA VAL A 160 22.18 14.80 9.44
C VAL A 160 21.47 15.95 8.70
N ALA A 161 20.29 16.36 9.15
CA ALA A 161 19.58 17.50 8.57
C ALA A 161 20.34 18.82 8.80
N GLN A 162 20.91 19.02 9.98
CA GLN A 162 21.78 20.17 10.27
C GLN A 162 23.03 20.16 9.38
N ASP A 163 23.70 19.01 9.24
CA ASP A 163 24.90 18.87 8.41
C ASP A 163 24.61 19.06 6.91
N TYR A 164 23.45 18.59 6.44
CA TYR A 164 23.02 18.78 5.05
C TYR A 164 22.65 20.24 4.73
N THR A 165 21.91 20.89 5.64
CA THR A 165 21.39 22.24 5.40
C THR A 165 22.36 23.35 5.79
N GLY A 166 23.34 23.06 6.66
CA GLY A 166 24.23 24.05 7.27
C GLY A 166 23.54 24.98 8.27
N VAL A 167 22.27 24.70 8.63
CA VAL A 167 21.49 25.54 9.55
C VAL A 167 21.61 25.01 10.97
N ASP A 168 22.09 25.85 11.89
CA ASP A 168 22.11 25.55 13.31
C ASP A 168 20.68 25.37 13.87
N LEU A 169 20.37 24.15 14.32
CA LEU A 169 19.08 23.77 14.88
C LEU A 169 19.02 23.91 16.41
N SER A 170 20.10 24.32 17.08
CA SER A 170 20.15 24.49 18.55
C SER A 170 19.18 25.55 19.10
N LYS A 171 18.62 26.40 18.23
CA LYS A 171 17.64 27.45 18.58
C LYS A 171 16.25 27.16 18.01
N LYS A 172 16.01 25.93 17.57
CA LYS A 172 14.75 25.50 16.98
C LYS A 172 14.25 24.26 17.70
N ASP A 173 13.05 24.36 18.25
CA ASP A 173 12.39 23.16 18.77
C ASP A 173 11.74 22.44 17.59
N ILE A 174 11.91 21.13 17.56
CA ILE A 174 11.44 20.26 16.48
C ILE A 174 10.47 19.27 17.11
N THR A 175 9.24 19.22 16.60
CA THR A 175 8.27 18.20 16.98
C THR A 175 8.03 17.29 15.80
N VAL A 176 8.40 16.02 15.95
CA VAL A 176 8.11 14.96 14.99
C VAL A 176 6.87 14.20 15.47
N THR A 177 5.80 14.22 14.69
CA THR A 177 4.53 13.58 15.01
C THR A 177 4.27 12.40 14.08
N PHE A 178 4.07 11.22 14.67
CA PHE A 178 3.55 10.06 13.96
C PHE A 178 2.06 9.94 14.23
N VAL A 179 1.25 9.86 13.17
CA VAL A 179 -0.21 9.79 13.28
C VAL A 179 -0.69 8.51 12.62
N ASN A 180 -1.36 7.64 13.37
CA ASN A 180 -2.20 6.60 12.78
C ASN A 180 -3.67 7.06 12.81
N GLU A 181 -4.19 7.43 11.63
CA GLU A 181 -5.56 7.94 11.47
C GLU A 181 -6.62 6.83 11.39
N GLU A 182 -6.23 5.57 11.10
CA GLU A 182 -7.15 4.44 10.93
C GLU A 182 -7.64 3.84 12.26
N GLY A 183 -7.08 4.28 13.38
CA GLY A 183 -7.35 3.71 14.71
C GLY A 183 -6.54 2.43 14.97
N GLY A 184 -6.46 2.02 16.24
CA GLY A 184 -5.62 0.89 16.68
C GLY A 184 -4.14 1.23 16.85
N LEU A 185 -3.41 0.40 17.60
CA LEU A 185 -1.98 0.60 17.88
C LEU A 185 -1.13 0.01 16.76
N VAL A 186 -0.33 0.85 16.10
CA VAL A 186 0.73 0.40 15.18
C VAL A 186 2.07 0.51 15.89
N SER A 187 2.75 -0.62 16.06
CA SER A 187 4.11 -0.64 16.60
C SER A 187 5.10 -0.26 15.51
N LEU A 188 5.78 0.87 15.69
CA LEU A 188 6.92 1.26 14.87
C LEU A 188 8.16 0.57 15.41
N ASP A 189 8.53 -0.52 14.75
CA ASP A 189 9.73 -1.28 15.08
C ASP A 189 10.97 -0.66 14.42
N GLY A 190 11.83 -0.09 15.27
CA GLY A 190 13.22 0.21 14.94
C GLY A 190 13.51 1.44 14.08
N PRO A 191 14.79 1.62 13.71
CA PRO A 191 15.30 2.85 13.11
C PRO A 191 14.87 3.12 11.67
N SER A 192 13.95 2.32 11.13
CA SER A 192 13.63 2.28 9.70
C SER A 192 12.94 3.56 9.16
N ALA A 193 12.50 4.46 10.03
CA ALA A 193 11.96 5.77 9.69
C ALA A 193 13.03 6.87 9.56
N GLY A 194 14.30 6.58 9.87
CA GLY A 194 15.38 7.57 9.93
C GLY A 194 15.50 8.44 8.68
N ALA A 195 15.46 7.85 7.48
CA ALA A 195 15.53 8.59 6.23
C ALA A 195 14.30 9.49 6.02
N ALA A 196 13.10 9.03 6.37
CA ALA A 196 11.87 9.80 6.25
C ALA A 196 11.83 10.99 7.23
N ILE A 197 12.27 10.78 8.48
CA ILE A 197 12.41 11.84 9.49
C ILE A 197 13.41 12.89 9.01
N THR A 198 14.57 12.47 8.54
CA THR A 198 15.62 13.37 8.03
C THR A 198 15.08 14.23 6.89
N LEU A 199 14.40 13.62 5.91
CA LEU A 199 13.80 14.34 4.79
C LEU A 199 12.78 15.38 5.25
N THR A 200 11.93 15.05 6.23
CA THR A 200 10.86 15.95 6.71
C THR A 200 11.45 17.12 7.52
N ILE A 201 12.52 16.88 8.29
CA ILE A 201 13.27 17.95 8.96
C ILE A 201 13.95 18.87 7.93
N ILE A 202 14.65 18.31 6.93
CA ILE A 202 15.31 19.10 5.87
C ILE A 202 14.27 19.96 5.14
N ALA A 203 13.12 19.40 4.77
CA ALA A 203 12.02 20.13 4.17
C ALA A 203 11.55 21.30 5.04
N GLY A 204 11.40 21.08 6.36
CA GLY A 204 11.02 22.14 7.30
C GLY A 204 12.06 23.24 7.43
N VAL A 205 13.35 22.88 7.45
CA VAL A 205 14.45 23.85 7.50
C VAL A 205 14.51 24.69 6.22
N LEU A 206 14.33 24.06 5.06
CA LEU A 206 14.39 24.71 3.76
C LEU A 206 13.07 25.39 3.35
N ASN A 207 12.03 25.30 4.18
CA ASN A 207 10.67 25.74 3.88
C ASN A 207 10.16 25.20 2.53
N LYS A 208 10.40 23.90 2.29
CA LYS A 208 10.02 23.18 1.07
C LYS A 208 8.93 22.16 1.36
N THR A 209 8.18 21.82 0.32
CA THR A 209 7.17 20.76 0.39
C THR A 209 7.76 19.44 -0.11
N THR A 210 7.21 18.32 0.36
CA THR A 210 7.56 16.99 -0.13
C THR A 210 6.58 16.56 -1.21
N ASN A 211 7.05 15.79 -2.19
CA ASN A 211 6.17 15.13 -3.15
C ASN A 211 5.49 13.91 -2.48
N SER A 212 4.20 14.04 -2.14
CA SER A 212 3.43 12.98 -1.47
C SER A 212 3.31 11.67 -2.24
N LYS A 213 3.65 11.65 -3.55
CA LYS A 213 3.68 10.43 -4.37
C LYS A 213 5.02 9.68 -4.32
N ILE A 214 6.03 10.23 -3.66
CA ILE A 214 7.35 9.59 -3.50
C ILE A 214 7.56 9.26 -2.03
N LEU A 215 7.60 7.97 -1.72
CA LEU A 215 7.73 7.47 -0.36
C LEU A 215 9.14 6.93 -0.12
N ILE A 216 9.58 6.89 1.14
CA ILE A 216 10.91 6.37 1.51
C ILE A 216 10.87 5.53 2.78
N THR A 217 11.70 4.48 2.82
CA THR A 217 12.05 3.73 4.03
C THR A 217 13.57 3.58 4.10
N GLY A 218 14.13 3.50 5.31
CA GLY A 218 15.58 3.38 5.50
C GLY A 218 16.03 3.89 6.86
N THR A 219 17.04 3.24 7.44
CA THR A 219 17.77 3.87 8.54
C THR A 219 18.57 5.07 8.02
N ILE A 220 19.00 5.93 8.92
CA ILE A 220 19.91 7.02 8.58
C ILE A 220 21.15 6.94 9.46
N GLU A 221 22.32 7.00 8.83
CA GLU A 221 23.60 7.06 9.51
C GLU A 221 24.08 8.51 9.63
N GLY A 222 24.99 8.80 10.56
CA GLY A 222 25.46 10.17 10.83
C GLY A 222 26.12 10.86 9.62
N ASP A 223 26.60 10.11 8.63
CA ASP A 223 27.16 10.64 7.38
C ASP A 223 26.09 10.83 6.27
N GLY A 224 24.82 10.66 6.60
CA GLY A 224 23.68 10.75 5.69
C GLY A 224 23.45 9.51 4.82
N SER A 225 24.13 8.39 5.07
CA SER A 225 23.88 7.12 4.38
C SER A 225 22.50 6.56 4.74
N VAL A 226 21.78 6.08 3.72
CA VAL A 226 20.50 5.38 3.88
C VAL A 226 20.78 3.89 4.06
N GLY A 227 20.52 3.37 5.25
CA GLY A 227 20.86 1.99 5.63
C GLY A 227 19.69 1.01 5.56
N PRO A 228 19.99 -0.30 5.61
CA PRO A 228 19.05 -1.37 5.30
C PRO A 228 17.92 -1.50 6.32
N VAL A 229 16.75 -1.99 5.86
CA VAL A 229 15.59 -2.24 6.72
C VAL A 229 14.94 -3.60 6.41
N GLY A 230 14.15 -4.10 7.37
CA GLY A 230 13.34 -5.30 7.17
C GLY A 230 12.01 -5.01 6.46
N GLY A 231 11.39 -6.07 5.91
CA GLY A 231 10.02 -6.06 5.41
C GLY A 231 9.80 -5.21 4.14
N ILE A 232 10.81 -5.14 3.26
CA ILE A 232 10.75 -4.25 2.08
C ILE A 232 9.60 -4.61 1.14
N LYS A 233 9.32 -5.90 0.93
CA LYS A 233 8.24 -6.35 0.05
C LYS A 233 6.88 -5.90 0.57
N GLU A 234 6.66 -6.05 1.86
CA GLU A 234 5.44 -5.67 2.56
C GLU A 234 5.25 -4.14 2.54
N LYS A 235 6.33 -3.39 2.79
CA LYS A 235 6.35 -1.92 2.73
C LYS A 235 6.10 -1.38 1.32
N ALA A 236 6.72 -1.99 0.31
CA ALA A 236 6.52 -1.62 -1.09
C ALA A 236 5.09 -1.91 -1.55
N ALA A 237 4.47 -3.01 -1.09
CA ALA A 237 3.06 -3.29 -1.34
C ALA A 237 2.14 -2.23 -0.71
N ALA A 238 2.40 -1.80 0.53
CA ALA A 238 1.64 -0.73 1.16
C ALA A 238 1.77 0.60 0.42
N ALA A 239 2.99 0.93 -0.04
CA ALA A 239 3.23 2.11 -0.86
C ALA A 239 2.48 2.06 -2.21
N ALA A 240 2.42 0.89 -2.86
CA ALA A 240 1.66 0.71 -4.09
C ALA A 240 0.15 0.93 -3.86
N VAL A 241 -0.41 0.35 -2.80
CA VAL A 241 -1.83 0.47 -2.45
C VAL A 241 -2.23 1.92 -2.14
N SER A 242 -1.32 2.73 -1.61
CA SER A 242 -1.59 4.14 -1.34
C SER A 242 -1.61 5.03 -2.58
N GLY A 243 -1.29 4.49 -3.76
CA GLY A 243 -1.16 5.27 -4.99
C GLY A 243 0.14 6.07 -5.10
N ALA A 244 1.18 5.72 -4.32
CA ALA A 244 2.51 6.28 -4.53
C ALA A 244 3.07 5.81 -5.88
N THR A 245 3.80 6.68 -6.56
CA THR A 245 4.40 6.37 -7.86
C THR A 245 5.80 5.79 -7.72
N ILE A 246 6.55 6.26 -6.71
CA ILE A 246 7.92 5.85 -6.46
C ILE A 246 8.08 5.49 -4.97
N PHE A 247 8.72 4.36 -4.69
CA PHE A 247 9.15 3.95 -3.37
C PHE A 247 10.67 3.82 -3.31
N LEU A 248 11.30 4.71 -2.54
CA LEU A 248 12.73 4.78 -2.33
C LEU A 248 13.13 3.80 -1.22
N VAL A 249 14.07 2.92 -1.54
CA VAL A 249 14.58 1.88 -0.63
C VAL A 249 16.11 1.96 -0.52
N PRO A 250 16.71 1.43 0.55
CA PRO A 250 18.16 1.38 0.69
C PRO A 250 18.82 0.60 -0.46
N PHE A 251 20.03 1.00 -0.83
CA PHE A 251 20.81 0.35 -1.88
C PHE A 251 20.98 -1.16 -1.63
N GLY A 252 20.74 -1.97 -2.67
CA GLY A 252 20.77 -3.43 -2.59
C GLY A 252 19.48 -4.06 -2.03
N GLN A 253 18.44 -3.26 -1.77
CA GLN A 253 17.14 -3.75 -1.28
C GLN A 253 16.00 -3.57 -2.29
N LYS A 254 16.28 -3.30 -3.57
CA LYS A 254 15.24 -3.22 -4.60
C LYS A 254 14.43 -4.52 -4.68
N VAL A 255 13.11 -4.37 -4.78
CA VAL A 255 12.15 -5.45 -5.01
C VAL A 255 11.21 -5.07 -6.13
N GLU A 256 10.61 -6.06 -6.76
CA GLU A 256 9.54 -5.84 -7.74
C GLU A 256 8.17 -5.99 -7.08
N VAL A 257 7.36 -4.94 -7.19
CA VAL A 257 5.96 -4.90 -6.74
C VAL A 257 5.13 -4.21 -7.81
N GLY A 258 4.03 -4.85 -8.24
CA GLY A 258 3.16 -4.29 -9.26
C GLY A 258 2.49 -2.98 -8.81
N GLY A 259 2.42 -2.01 -9.70
CA GLY A 259 1.73 -0.72 -9.45
C GLY A 259 2.61 0.37 -8.83
N ILE A 260 3.90 0.14 -8.60
CA ILE A 260 4.83 1.15 -8.09
C ILE A 260 6.25 0.97 -8.64
N GLU A 261 6.97 2.08 -8.85
CA GLU A 261 8.40 2.04 -9.14
C GLU A 261 9.19 1.94 -7.83
N VAL A 262 10.01 0.91 -7.67
CA VAL A 262 10.95 0.80 -6.54
C VAL A 262 12.34 1.23 -6.99
N ALA A 263 12.86 2.30 -6.39
CA ALA A 263 14.15 2.88 -6.73
C ALA A 263 15.10 2.86 -5.51
N GLU A 264 16.38 2.65 -5.77
CA GLU A 264 17.40 2.55 -4.72
C GLU A 264 18.05 3.90 -4.45
N VAL A 265 18.35 4.16 -3.19
CA VAL A 265 19.09 5.35 -2.75
C VAL A 265 20.21 4.96 -1.80
N LYS A 266 21.34 5.66 -1.91
CA LYS A 266 22.50 5.47 -1.02
C LYS A 266 22.59 6.54 0.06
N LYS A 267 22.15 7.75 -0.28
CA LYS A 267 22.41 8.97 0.48
C LYS A 267 21.17 9.85 0.53
N ILE A 268 20.97 10.54 1.65
CA ILE A 268 19.81 11.44 1.82
C ILE A 268 19.78 12.57 0.78
N GLN A 269 20.94 12.98 0.28
CA GLN A 269 21.09 13.97 -0.79
C GLN A 269 20.34 13.57 -2.07
N GLU A 270 20.38 12.29 -2.44
CA GLU A 270 19.67 11.75 -3.61
C GLU A 270 18.15 11.86 -3.42
N VAL A 271 17.69 11.55 -2.19
CA VAL A 271 16.28 11.63 -1.80
C VAL A 271 15.78 13.07 -1.87
N VAL A 272 16.53 14.02 -1.29
CA VAL A 272 16.13 15.43 -1.26
C VAL A 272 15.92 15.99 -2.67
N ASN A 273 16.84 15.68 -3.59
CA ASN A 273 16.76 16.15 -4.98
C ASN A 273 15.55 15.60 -5.74
N LEU A 274 15.05 14.41 -5.36
CA LEU A 274 13.90 13.77 -5.99
C LEU A 274 12.58 14.20 -5.36
N VAL A 275 12.56 14.44 -4.04
CA VAL A 275 11.32 14.58 -3.28
C VAL A 275 10.94 16.03 -2.99
N LEU A 276 11.91 16.91 -2.73
CA LEU A 276 11.60 18.29 -2.33
C LEU A 276 11.26 19.18 -3.52
N LYS A 277 10.20 19.98 -3.36
CA LYS A 277 9.76 21.02 -4.30
C LYS A 277 9.91 22.38 -3.65
#